data_AF-A0A942WKT3-F1
#
_entry.id   AF-A0A942WKT3-F1
#
_cell.length_a   1.000
_cell.length_b   1.000
_cell.length_c   1.000
_cell.angle_alpha   90.00
_cell.angle_beta   90.00
_cell.angle_gamma   90.00
#
_symmetry.space_group_name_H-M   'P 1'
#
loop_
_entity.id
_entity.type
_entity.pdbx_description
1 polymer ?
#
loop_
_entity_poly.entity_id
_entity_poly.type
_entity_poly.pdbx_seq_one_letter_code
_entity_poly.pdbx_strand_id
1 'polypeptide(L)'
;MRKIMILWLGVYFTYLGMQYLNPDINSTVVEILLNISLAFMIMARVCMWIFYVKFYKKNYKYPTDKEGNWAPFSFLCQNINMYYENPVCYRDLQTHSDVMEKGFGIYQYINTYKAPRNGKTFFYRYDKTDEIHILAYVKTDLFQEADIGKLNKAFVEFWKQYIKTEEEKKKIYFSFVLEVEDDNRVLKSIVQNNSGIMMYKRRYRLGAVYNRYYNRLEILPLYRYSRYKKQYEKMKKDLLDCLGISDVVQA
;
A
#
# COMPACT_ATOMS: atom_id res chain seq x y z
N MET A 1 -20.97 -11.86 -3.96
CA MET A 1 -20.84 -13.26 -4.43
C MET A 1 -21.11 -14.29 -3.34
N ARG A 2 -20.27 -14.47 -2.29
CA ARG A 2 -20.46 -15.58 -1.32
C ARG A 2 -21.84 -15.60 -0.64
N LYS A 3 -22.35 -14.46 -0.15
CA LYS A 3 -23.69 -14.36 0.46
C LYS A 3 -24.82 -14.65 -0.52
N ILE A 4 -24.71 -14.16 -1.76
CA ILE A 4 -25.69 -14.37 -2.83
C ILE A 4 -25.76 -15.85 -3.24
N MET A 5 -24.60 -16.52 -3.32
CA MET A 5 -24.51 -17.94 -3.64
C MET A 5 -25.13 -18.84 -2.57
N ILE A 6 -24.96 -18.48 -1.29
CA ILE A 6 -25.62 -19.19 -0.16
C ILE A 6 -27.13 -19.03 -0.25
N LEU A 7 -27.61 -17.83 -0.56
CA LEU A 7 -29.03 -17.52 -0.68
C LEU A 7 -29.67 -18.27 -1.86
N TRP A 8 -28.98 -18.32 -3.01
CA TRP A 8 -29.41 -19.11 -4.17
C TRP A 8 -29.44 -20.62 -3.88
N LEU A 9 -28.42 -21.16 -3.21
CA LEU A 9 -28.42 -22.56 -2.78
C LEU A 9 -29.62 -22.87 -1.87
N GLY A 10 -29.94 -21.97 -0.95
CA GLY A 10 -31.15 -22.07 -0.12
C GLY A 10 -32.42 -22.20 -0.97
N VAL A 11 -32.62 -21.30 -1.95
CA VAL A 11 -33.77 -21.35 -2.86
C VAL A 11 -33.80 -22.65 -3.68
N TYR A 12 -32.65 -23.08 -4.20
CA TYR A 12 -32.52 -24.32 -4.98
C TYR A 12 -32.86 -25.58 -4.15
N PHE A 13 -32.35 -25.69 -2.93
CA PHE A 13 -32.67 -26.82 -2.05
C PHE A 13 -34.13 -26.81 -1.60
N THR A 14 -34.72 -25.63 -1.40
CA THR A 14 -36.15 -25.51 -1.08
C THR A 14 -37.00 -26.01 -2.24
N TYR A 15 -36.62 -25.66 -3.48
CA TYR A 15 -37.28 -26.15 -4.69
C TYR A 15 -37.18 -27.69 -4.83
N LEU A 16 -35.98 -28.25 -4.66
CA LEU A 16 -35.79 -29.71 -4.68
C LEU A 16 -36.57 -30.43 -3.57
N GLY A 17 -36.64 -29.85 -2.36
CA GLY A 17 -37.42 -30.39 -1.26
C GLY A 17 -38.92 -30.40 -1.57
N MET A 18 -39.44 -29.36 -2.23
CA MET A 18 -40.82 -29.30 -2.69
C MET A 18 -41.12 -30.34 -3.79
N GLN A 19 -40.22 -30.52 -4.76
CA GLN A 19 -40.33 -31.59 -5.76
C GLN A 19 -40.30 -33.00 -5.14
N TYR A 20 -39.44 -33.21 -4.13
CA TYR A 20 -39.34 -34.49 -3.45
C TYR A 20 -40.60 -34.84 -2.66
N LEU A 21 -41.21 -33.85 -1.99
CA LEU A 21 -42.46 -34.03 -1.23
C LEU A 21 -43.70 -34.06 -2.12
N ASN A 22 -43.67 -33.40 -3.27
CA ASN A 22 -44.78 -33.34 -4.21
C ASN A 22 -44.28 -33.34 -5.67
N PRO A 23 -44.21 -34.53 -6.30
CA PRO A 23 -43.66 -34.71 -7.65
C PRO A 23 -44.40 -33.94 -8.75
N ASP A 24 -45.66 -33.58 -8.52
CA ASP A 24 -46.49 -32.82 -9.47
C ASP A 24 -46.08 -31.34 -9.56
N ILE A 25 -45.29 -30.85 -8.60
CA ILE A 25 -44.68 -29.52 -8.60
C ILE A 25 -43.39 -29.55 -9.44
N ASN A 26 -43.46 -30.11 -10.65
CA ASN A 26 -42.36 -30.04 -11.59
C ASN A 26 -42.60 -28.91 -12.60
N SER A 27 -41.91 -27.78 -12.41
CA SER A 27 -41.98 -26.65 -13.34
C SER A 27 -40.69 -26.55 -14.14
N THR A 28 -40.74 -27.01 -15.38
CA THR A 28 -39.64 -26.87 -16.35
C THR A 28 -39.19 -25.41 -16.48
N VAL A 29 -40.11 -24.45 -16.34
CA VAL A 29 -39.82 -23.02 -16.37
C VAL A 29 -38.95 -22.60 -15.17
N VAL A 30 -39.28 -23.08 -13.96
CA VAL A 30 -38.51 -22.77 -12.74
C VAL A 30 -37.11 -23.38 -12.80
N GLU A 31 -36.98 -24.62 -13.29
CA GLU A 31 -35.67 -25.25 -13.49
C GLU A 31 -34.80 -24.49 -14.49
N ILE A 32 -35.38 -24.07 -15.62
CA ILE A 32 -34.67 -23.27 -16.63
C ILE A 32 -34.18 -21.94 -16.01
N LEU A 33 -35.04 -21.24 -15.25
CA LEU A 33 -34.67 -19.98 -14.60
C LEU A 33 -33.56 -20.16 -13.55
N LEU A 34 -33.63 -21.22 -12.74
CA LEU A 34 -32.59 -21.55 -11.76
C LEU A 34 -31.26 -21.83 -12.48
N ASN A 35 -31.26 -22.63 -13.55
CA ASN A 35 -30.06 -22.95 -14.32
C ASN A 35 -29.45 -21.71 -15.01
N ILE A 36 -30.27 -20.83 -15.61
CA ILE A 36 -29.81 -19.57 -16.22
C ILE A 36 -29.18 -18.66 -15.14
N SER A 37 -29.83 -18.52 -13.98
CA SER A 37 -29.31 -17.69 -12.90
C SER A 37 -27.98 -18.24 -12.33
N LEU A 38 -27.83 -19.57 -12.25
CA LEU A 38 -26.57 -20.21 -11.88
C LEU A 38 -25.47 -19.92 -12.91
N ALA A 39 -25.77 -20.08 -14.20
CA ALA A 39 -24.82 -19.80 -15.28
C ALA A 39 -24.35 -18.34 -15.23
N PHE A 40 -25.25 -17.38 -15.00
CA PHE A 40 -24.90 -15.97 -14.84
C PHE A 40 -24.00 -15.72 -13.63
N MET A 41 -24.28 -16.36 -12.48
CA MET A 41 -23.43 -16.23 -11.29
C MET A 41 -22.03 -16.82 -11.50
N ILE A 42 -21.93 -17.97 -12.17
CA ILE A 42 -20.64 -18.58 -12.53
C ILE A 42 -19.88 -17.66 -13.48
N MET A 43 -20.53 -17.15 -14.52
CA MET A 43 -19.94 -16.21 -15.48
C MET A 43 -19.44 -14.94 -14.77
N ALA A 44 -20.27 -14.31 -13.94
CA ALA A 44 -19.88 -13.14 -13.15
C ALA A 44 -18.69 -13.44 -12.21
N ARG A 45 -18.65 -14.63 -11.60
CA ARG A 45 -17.55 -15.08 -10.74
C ARG A 45 -16.26 -15.22 -11.54
N VAL A 46 -16.33 -15.82 -12.73
CA VAL A 46 -15.20 -16.01 -13.65
C VAL A 46 -14.72 -14.68 -14.18
N CYS A 47 -15.59 -13.79 -14.66
CA CYS A 47 -15.24 -12.43 -15.09
C CYS A 47 -14.56 -11.64 -13.96
N MET A 48 -15.12 -11.67 -12.75
CA MET A 48 -14.50 -11.04 -11.57
C MET A 48 -13.14 -11.65 -11.23
N TRP A 49 -12.97 -12.97 -11.39
CA TRP A 49 -11.69 -13.64 -11.16
C TRP A 49 -10.66 -13.29 -12.24
N ILE A 50 -11.05 -13.26 -13.51
CA ILE A 50 -10.18 -12.83 -14.63
C ILE A 50 -9.77 -11.38 -14.43
N PHE A 51 -10.70 -10.48 -14.10
CA PHE A 51 -10.40 -9.10 -13.77
C PHE A 51 -9.44 -9.01 -12.58
N TYR A 52 -9.72 -9.75 -11.51
CA TYR A 52 -8.86 -9.82 -10.34
C TYR A 52 -7.45 -10.35 -10.67
N VAL A 53 -7.31 -11.39 -11.48
CA VAL A 53 -5.99 -11.96 -11.81
C VAL A 53 -5.24 -11.07 -12.80
N LYS A 54 -5.88 -10.66 -13.89
CA LYS A 54 -5.22 -9.91 -14.98
C LYS A 54 -4.89 -8.47 -14.59
N PHE A 55 -5.79 -7.78 -13.88
CA PHE A 55 -5.60 -6.38 -13.52
C PHE A 55 -5.15 -6.24 -12.06
N TYR A 56 -5.87 -6.87 -11.12
CA TYR A 56 -5.61 -6.64 -9.69
C TYR A 56 -4.40 -7.42 -9.14
N LYS A 57 -4.10 -8.63 -9.60
CA LYS A 57 -2.95 -9.39 -9.10
C LYS A 57 -1.67 -8.97 -9.82
N LYS A 58 -1.75 -8.64 -11.12
CA LYS A 58 -0.60 -8.25 -11.94
C LYS A 58 -0.08 -6.84 -11.61
N ASN A 59 -0.97 -5.84 -11.57
CA ASN A 59 -0.56 -4.45 -11.36
C ASN A 59 -0.22 -4.13 -9.91
N TYR A 60 -0.58 -5.01 -8.97
CA TYR A 60 -0.49 -4.74 -7.54
C TYR A 60 0.35 -5.76 -6.76
N LYS A 61 0.90 -6.79 -7.43
CA LYS A 61 1.93 -7.65 -6.82
C LYS A 61 3.01 -6.75 -6.21
N TYR A 62 3.58 -7.17 -5.07
CA TYR A 62 4.72 -6.45 -4.50
C TYR A 62 5.73 -6.19 -5.60
N PRO A 63 6.09 -4.92 -5.83
CA PRO A 63 7.14 -4.65 -6.78
C PRO A 63 8.37 -5.39 -6.29
N THR A 64 8.90 -6.20 -7.19
CA THR A 64 10.18 -6.85 -7.03
C THR A 64 11.13 -6.27 -8.06
N ASP A 65 12.41 -6.31 -7.76
CA ASP A 65 13.42 -6.11 -8.79
C ASP A 65 13.47 -7.32 -9.75
N LYS A 66 14.42 -7.29 -10.69
CA LYS A 66 14.64 -8.37 -11.67
C LYS A 66 15.06 -9.69 -11.02
N GLU A 67 15.61 -9.65 -9.81
CA GLU A 67 16.08 -10.81 -9.05
C GLU A 67 14.99 -11.38 -8.14
N GLY A 68 13.85 -10.69 -8.01
CA GLY A 68 12.75 -11.10 -7.14
C GLY A 68 12.84 -10.54 -5.72
N ASN A 69 13.83 -9.69 -5.42
CA ASN A 69 13.92 -9.02 -4.11
C ASN A 69 12.82 -7.97 -3.98
N TRP A 70 12.37 -7.72 -2.75
CA TRP A 70 11.34 -6.70 -2.49
C TRP A 70 11.86 -5.29 -2.82
N ALA A 71 11.11 -4.55 -3.63
CA ALA A 71 11.46 -3.22 -4.13
C ALA A 71 10.40 -2.18 -3.68
N PRO A 72 10.44 -1.74 -2.42
CA PRO A 72 9.35 -0.98 -1.81
C PRO A 72 9.21 0.45 -2.34
N PHE A 73 10.17 1.02 -3.06
CA PHE A 73 10.05 2.36 -3.64
C PHE A 73 9.43 2.37 -5.03
N SER A 74 9.38 1.22 -5.72
CA SER A 74 8.90 1.13 -7.11
C SER A 74 7.42 1.48 -7.30
N PHE A 75 6.62 1.57 -6.23
CA PHE A 75 5.23 1.98 -6.38
C PHE A 75 5.10 3.48 -6.67
N LEU A 76 6.12 4.29 -6.39
CA LEU A 76 6.12 5.72 -6.67
C LEU A 76 5.88 6.02 -8.16
N CYS A 77 6.33 5.16 -9.07
CA CYS A 77 6.11 5.28 -10.52
C CYS A 77 4.90 4.51 -11.05
N GLN A 78 4.12 3.85 -10.18
CA GLN A 78 2.94 3.14 -10.65
C GLN A 78 1.82 4.15 -10.88
N ASN A 79 1.63 4.55 -12.14
CA ASN A 79 0.46 5.30 -12.58
C ASN A 79 -0.75 4.35 -12.57
N ILE A 80 -1.29 4.14 -11.38
CA ILE A 80 -2.50 3.37 -11.20
C ILE A 80 -3.62 4.39 -11.25
N ASN A 81 -4.43 4.34 -12.30
CA ASN A 81 -5.57 5.23 -12.47
C ASN A 81 -6.78 4.63 -11.73
N MET A 82 -6.77 4.67 -10.40
CA MET A 82 -7.83 4.11 -9.55
C MET A 82 -8.38 5.13 -8.56
N TYR A 83 -9.54 4.83 -7.98
CA TYR A 83 -10.21 5.69 -6.99
C TYR A 83 -9.39 5.78 -5.70
N TYR A 84 -8.62 6.86 -5.57
CA TYR A 84 -7.82 7.16 -4.38
C TYR A 84 -8.45 8.27 -3.54
N GLU A 85 -8.07 8.29 -2.27
CA GLU A 85 -8.30 9.45 -1.41
C GLU A 85 -7.28 10.54 -1.76
N ASN A 86 -7.60 11.80 -1.51
CA ASN A 86 -6.66 12.90 -1.75
C ASN A 86 -5.46 12.79 -0.77
N PRO A 87 -4.24 13.16 -1.20
CA PRO A 87 -3.10 13.26 -0.30
C PRO A 87 -3.42 14.22 0.85
N VAL A 88 -2.93 13.89 2.04
CA VAL A 88 -3.03 14.79 3.19
C VAL A 88 -1.80 15.68 3.21
N CYS A 89 -2.03 16.98 3.14
CA CYS A 89 -1.00 17.99 3.10
C CYS A 89 -0.87 18.68 4.48
N TYR A 90 0.36 18.82 4.94
CA TYR A 90 0.73 19.58 6.13
C TYR A 90 1.68 20.72 5.71
N ARG A 91 1.37 21.95 6.11
CA ARG A 91 2.15 23.17 5.81
C ARG A 91 2.70 23.80 7.07
N ASP A 92 3.57 24.80 6.90
CA ASP A 92 4.09 25.65 7.96
C ASP A 92 4.65 24.84 9.12
N LEU A 93 5.35 23.76 8.76
CA LEU A 93 5.98 22.87 9.72
C LEU A 93 7.03 23.70 10.46
N GLN A 94 6.79 23.96 11.74
CA GLN A 94 7.77 24.59 12.63
C GLN A 94 9.04 23.72 12.74
N THR A 95 8.94 22.44 12.41
CA THR A 95 10.00 21.44 12.41
C THR A 95 10.94 21.59 11.20
N HIS A 96 11.70 22.69 11.23
CA HIS A 96 12.87 22.90 10.40
C HIS A 96 13.89 21.79 10.71
N SER A 97 14.47 21.17 9.67
CA SER A 97 15.72 20.38 9.60
C SER A 97 16.18 19.53 10.79
N ASP A 98 16.22 20.11 11.98
CA ASP A 98 16.71 19.62 13.25
C ASP A 98 15.95 18.39 13.77
N VAL A 99 14.63 18.26 13.53
CA VAL A 99 13.89 17.06 13.98
C VAL A 99 14.30 15.81 13.19
N MET A 100 14.59 15.99 11.91
CA MET A 100 15.07 14.91 11.04
C MET A 100 16.54 14.56 11.30
N GLU A 101 17.29 15.46 11.96
CA GLU A 101 18.68 15.26 12.37
C GLU A 101 18.82 14.75 13.81
N LYS A 102 17.85 15.05 14.69
CA LYS A 102 17.81 14.60 16.11
C LYS A 102 17.39 13.13 16.29
N GLY A 103 17.01 12.45 15.21
CA GLY A 103 16.65 11.03 15.21
C GLY A 103 15.15 10.79 15.40
N PHE A 104 14.66 9.65 14.90
CA PHE A 104 13.24 9.31 14.85
C PHE A 104 12.72 8.65 16.14
N GLY A 105 12.96 9.27 17.30
CA GLY A 105 12.43 8.84 18.59
C GLY A 105 12.70 7.36 18.91
N ILE A 106 11.66 6.51 18.80
CA ILE A 106 11.71 5.07 19.09
C ILE A 106 12.50 4.24 18.05
N TYR A 107 12.80 4.82 16.89
CA TYR A 107 13.54 4.17 15.82
C TYR A 107 15.05 4.26 16.05
N GLN A 108 15.71 3.11 16.04
CA GLN A 108 17.16 3.02 16.12
C GLN A 108 17.77 3.18 14.74
N TYR A 109 18.76 4.06 14.62
CA TYR A 109 19.55 4.21 13.39
C TYR A 109 20.31 2.90 13.10
N ILE A 110 20.25 2.44 11.85
CA ILE A 110 20.92 1.22 11.42
C ILE A 110 22.09 1.51 10.49
N ASN A 111 21.83 2.19 9.37
CA ASN A 111 22.87 2.46 8.38
C ASN A 111 22.48 3.59 7.42
N THR A 112 23.47 4.14 6.73
CA THR A 112 23.31 5.16 5.69
C THR A 112 23.85 4.61 4.37
N TYR A 113 23.10 4.84 3.30
CA TYR A 113 23.47 4.50 1.94
C TYR A 113 23.54 5.76 1.09
N LYS A 114 24.37 5.73 0.04
CA LYS A 114 24.38 6.81 -0.95
C LYS A 114 23.01 6.87 -1.62
N ALA A 115 22.39 8.03 -1.56
CA ALA A 115 21.17 8.29 -2.31
C ALA A 115 21.52 8.92 -3.66
N PRO A 116 20.53 9.13 -4.53
CA PRO A 116 20.72 9.79 -5.80
C PRO A 116 21.25 11.22 -5.66
N ARG A 117 22.03 11.65 -6.66
CA ARG A 117 22.48 13.05 -6.84
C ARG A 117 23.12 13.63 -5.56
N ASN A 118 24.10 12.90 -5.00
CA ASN A 118 24.83 13.24 -3.76
C ASN A 118 24.00 13.23 -2.47
N GLY A 119 22.74 12.81 -2.55
CA GLY A 119 21.88 12.62 -1.39
C GLY A 119 22.30 11.44 -0.49
N LYS A 120 21.58 11.27 0.62
CA LYS A 120 21.77 10.18 1.60
C LYS A 120 20.46 9.53 1.99
N THR A 121 20.46 8.21 2.08
CA THR A 121 19.32 7.41 2.54
C THR A 121 19.69 6.78 3.87
N PHE A 122 18.99 7.17 4.91
CA PHE A 122 19.18 6.68 6.27
C PHE A 122 18.10 5.64 6.57
N PHE A 123 18.50 4.47 7.05
CA PHE A 123 17.56 3.45 7.51
C PHE A 123 17.55 3.38 9.03
N TYR A 124 16.35 3.31 9.56
CA TYR A 124 16.09 3.10 10.97
C TYR A 124 15.17 1.90 11.16
N ARG A 125 15.28 1.24 12.31
CA ARG A 125 14.50 0.06 12.66
C ARG A 125 13.95 0.18 14.08
N TYR A 126 12.75 -0.33 14.28
CA TYR A 126 12.12 -0.50 15.58
C TYR A 126 11.39 -1.84 15.64
N ASP A 127 11.67 -2.61 16.69
CA ASP A 127 11.17 -3.98 16.83
C ASP A 127 10.07 -4.12 17.87
N LYS A 128 9.08 -4.93 17.53
CA LYS A 128 8.06 -5.49 18.43
C LYS A 128 8.04 -7.00 18.29
N THR A 129 7.42 -7.69 19.23
CA THR A 129 7.38 -9.17 19.30
C THR A 129 7.06 -9.82 17.94
N ASP A 130 6.02 -9.34 17.24
CA ASP A 130 5.56 -9.86 15.95
C ASP A 130 5.64 -8.85 14.79
N GLU A 131 6.27 -7.69 15.02
CA GLU A 131 6.32 -6.60 14.05
C GLU A 131 7.73 -6.02 13.92
N ILE A 132 8.14 -5.68 12.70
CA ILE A 132 9.35 -4.92 12.43
C ILE A 132 8.92 -3.65 11.72
N HIS A 133 9.31 -2.51 12.27
CA HIS A 133 9.08 -1.20 11.70
C HIS A 133 10.38 -0.72 11.11
N ILE A 134 10.37 -0.36 9.83
CA ILE A 134 11.52 0.13 9.08
C ILE A 134 11.15 1.52 8.58
N LEU A 135 12.00 2.51 8.86
CA LEU A 135 11.85 3.87 8.36
C LEU A 135 13.03 4.21 7.47
N ALA A 136 12.76 4.61 6.24
CA ALA A 136 13.76 5.13 5.31
C ALA A 136 13.63 6.65 5.18
N TYR A 137 14.66 7.38 5.58
CA TYR A 137 14.72 8.82 5.39
C TYR A 137 15.66 9.16 4.23
N VAL A 138 15.13 9.77 3.18
CA VAL A 138 15.88 10.06 1.95
C VAL A 138 16.06 11.55 1.82
N LYS A 139 17.30 12.04 1.89
CA LYS A 139 17.69 13.42 1.55
C LYS A 139 18.22 13.46 0.13
N THR A 140 17.68 14.32 -0.72
CA THR A 140 18.21 14.56 -2.08
C THR A 140 17.84 15.94 -2.59
N ASP A 141 18.67 16.54 -3.44
CA ASP A 141 18.38 17.88 -3.97
C ASP A 141 17.19 17.83 -4.94
N LEU A 142 17.16 16.81 -5.82
CA LEU A 142 16.14 16.64 -6.85
C LEU A 142 15.80 15.16 -7.05
N PHE A 143 14.52 14.83 -7.16
CA PHE A 143 14.06 13.45 -7.38
C PHE A 143 13.70 13.15 -8.85
N GLN A 144 14.20 12.06 -9.42
CA GLN A 144 13.79 11.57 -10.75
C GLN A 144 13.32 10.12 -10.73
N GLU A 145 12.58 9.67 -11.74
CA GLU A 145 12.12 8.27 -11.83
C GLU A 145 13.29 7.27 -11.83
N ALA A 146 14.41 7.62 -12.48
CA ALA A 146 15.62 6.80 -12.53
C ALA A 146 16.22 6.52 -11.14
N ASP A 147 15.89 7.33 -10.16
CA ASP A 147 16.44 7.27 -8.81
C ASP A 147 15.79 6.20 -7.93
N ILE A 148 14.58 5.77 -8.28
CA ILE A 148 13.87 4.68 -7.63
C ILE A 148 14.67 3.38 -7.64
N GLY A 149 15.35 3.10 -8.76
CA GLY A 149 16.22 1.93 -8.87
C GLY A 149 17.34 1.94 -7.83
N LYS A 150 17.93 3.11 -7.55
CA LYS A 150 18.97 3.29 -6.54
C LYS A 150 18.42 3.11 -5.12
N LEU A 151 17.24 3.66 -4.84
CA LEU A 151 16.58 3.51 -3.55
C LEU A 151 16.21 2.05 -3.24
N ASN A 152 15.69 1.33 -4.24
CA ASN A 152 15.43 -0.09 -4.09
C ASN A 152 16.71 -0.90 -3.90
N LYS A 153 17.79 -0.58 -4.61
CA LYS A 153 19.08 -1.23 -4.40
C LYS A 153 19.57 -1.06 -2.96
N ALA A 154 19.53 0.17 -2.44
CA ALA A 154 19.89 0.45 -1.05
C ALA A 154 19.00 -0.33 -0.05
N PHE A 155 17.69 -0.41 -0.33
CA PHE A 155 16.78 -1.22 0.49
C PHE A 155 17.11 -2.71 0.45
N VAL A 156 17.46 -3.27 -0.71
CA VAL A 156 17.82 -4.69 -0.84
C VAL A 156 19.12 -4.99 -0.09
N GLU A 157 20.11 -4.11 -0.16
CA GLU A 157 21.35 -4.21 0.62
C GLU A 157 21.04 -4.17 2.13
N PHE A 158 20.22 -3.23 2.58
CA PHE A 158 19.74 -3.17 3.96
C PHE A 158 19.01 -4.47 4.35
N TRP A 159 18.09 -4.94 3.52
CA TRP A 159 17.28 -6.12 3.81
C TRP A 159 18.15 -7.37 4.02
N LYS A 160 19.06 -7.64 3.08
CA LYS A 160 19.94 -8.81 3.14
C LYS A 160 20.88 -8.79 4.34
N GLN A 161 21.30 -7.59 4.76
CA GLN A 161 22.24 -7.44 5.87
C GLN A 161 21.56 -7.46 7.25
N TYR A 162 20.36 -6.90 7.36
CA TYR A 162 19.76 -6.61 8.66
C TYR A 162 18.43 -7.32 8.94
N ILE A 163 17.84 -8.04 7.97
CA ILE A 163 16.62 -8.82 8.18
C ILE A 163 16.96 -10.30 8.05
N LYS A 164 16.73 -11.06 9.14
CA LYS A 164 17.00 -12.50 9.15
C LYS A 164 15.83 -13.30 8.54
N THR A 165 16.11 -14.51 8.07
CA THR A 165 15.12 -15.39 7.43
C THR A 165 13.91 -15.69 8.33
N GLU A 166 14.12 -15.88 9.63
CA GLU A 166 13.04 -16.08 10.60
C GLU A 166 12.17 -14.84 10.80
N GLU A 167 12.77 -13.66 10.64
CA GLU A 167 12.14 -12.36 10.80
C GLU A 167 11.30 -11.96 9.58
N GLU A 168 11.56 -12.53 8.40
CA GLU A 168 10.74 -12.29 7.21
C GLU A 168 9.28 -12.73 7.41
N LYS A 169 9.03 -13.66 8.33
CA LYS A 169 7.66 -14.05 8.70
C LYS A 169 6.98 -12.97 9.54
N LYS A 170 7.66 -12.04 10.20
CA LYS A 170 6.99 -10.99 10.99
C LYS A 170 6.16 -10.05 10.11
N LYS A 171 5.28 -9.27 10.73
CA LYS A 171 4.60 -8.16 10.05
C LYS A 171 5.62 -7.05 9.85
N ILE A 172 5.83 -6.62 8.62
CA ILE A 172 6.76 -5.54 8.30
C ILE A 172 5.96 -4.28 8.00
N TYR A 173 6.31 -3.20 8.67
CA TYR A 173 5.78 -1.86 8.45
C TYR A 173 6.93 -1.02 7.89
N PHE A 174 6.82 -0.63 6.62
CA PHE A 174 7.86 0.14 5.93
C PHE A 174 7.38 1.56 5.67
N SER A 175 7.95 2.54 6.35
CA SER A 175 7.68 3.96 6.12
C SER A 175 8.86 4.58 5.39
N PHE A 176 8.62 5.59 4.56
CA PHE A 176 9.69 6.47 4.10
C PHE A 176 9.26 7.93 4.05
N VAL A 177 10.24 8.81 4.21
CA VAL A 177 10.11 10.24 3.97
C VAL A 177 11.16 10.62 2.93
N LEU A 178 10.70 11.20 1.83
CA LEU A 178 11.53 11.75 0.77
C LEU A 178 11.63 13.26 0.96
N GLU A 179 12.72 13.72 1.57
CA GLU A 179 13.09 15.13 1.67
C GLU A 179 13.78 15.56 0.37
N VAL A 180 13.15 16.53 -0.30
CA VAL A 180 13.64 17.14 -1.54
C VAL A 180 13.85 18.63 -1.37
N GLU A 181 14.97 19.14 -1.86
CA GLU A 181 15.25 20.57 -1.86
C GLU A 181 14.41 21.28 -2.92
N ASP A 182 14.46 20.78 -4.16
CA ASP A 182 13.80 21.36 -5.32
C ASP A 182 12.55 20.58 -5.76
N ASP A 183 11.51 21.32 -6.12
CA ASP A 183 10.29 20.80 -6.74
C ASP A 183 10.51 20.46 -8.21
N ASN A 184 9.81 19.43 -8.71
CA ASN A 184 9.81 19.11 -10.14
C ASN A 184 8.54 18.38 -10.58
N ARG A 185 8.40 18.22 -11.90
CA ARG A 185 7.23 17.56 -12.51
C ARG A 185 7.07 16.10 -12.06
N VAL A 186 8.15 15.37 -11.78
CA VAL A 186 8.10 13.97 -11.33
C VAL A 186 7.55 13.90 -9.91
N LEU A 187 8.02 14.76 -9.02
CA LEU A 187 7.53 14.87 -7.65
C LEU A 187 6.05 15.26 -7.63
N LYS A 188 5.66 16.28 -8.40
CA LYS A 188 4.25 16.66 -8.58
C LYS A 188 3.43 15.49 -9.09
N SER A 189 3.91 14.77 -10.09
CA SER A 189 3.24 13.57 -10.62
C SER A 189 3.03 12.52 -9.54
N ILE A 190 4.04 12.25 -8.70
CA ILE A 190 3.94 11.27 -7.61
C ILE A 190 2.87 11.67 -6.59
N VAL A 191 2.86 12.94 -6.19
CA VAL A 191 1.92 13.47 -5.20
C VAL A 191 0.51 13.61 -5.77
N GLN A 192 0.38 14.20 -6.97
CA GLN A 192 -0.90 14.57 -7.61
C GLN A 192 -1.60 13.41 -8.30
N ASN A 193 -0.88 12.43 -8.86
CA ASN A 193 -1.51 11.26 -9.49
C ASN A 193 -2.08 10.28 -8.47
N ASN A 194 -2.17 10.68 -7.19
CA ASN A 194 -2.67 9.87 -6.10
C ASN A 194 -2.12 8.45 -6.18
N SER A 195 -0.79 8.30 -6.23
CA SER A 195 -0.09 7.01 -6.31
C SER A 195 -0.33 6.20 -5.02
N GLY A 196 -1.58 5.77 -4.83
CA GLY A 196 -2.06 5.41 -3.53
C GLY A 196 -1.47 4.09 -3.12
N ILE A 197 -0.99 4.07 -1.89
CA ILE A 197 -0.15 3.01 -1.40
C ILE A 197 -1.03 1.79 -1.14
N MET A 198 -0.94 0.76 -1.99
CA MET A 198 -1.64 -0.48 -1.70
C MET A 198 -0.88 -1.30 -0.65
N MET A 199 -1.55 -1.78 0.39
CA MET A 199 -0.94 -2.64 1.41
C MET A 199 -1.35 -4.10 1.23
N TYR A 200 -0.52 -5.02 1.75
CA TYR A 200 -0.87 -6.44 1.86
C TYR A 200 -0.70 -6.97 3.27
N LYS A 201 -1.23 -8.16 3.50
CA LYS A 201 -1.09 -8.88 4.75
C LYS A 201 0.41 -9.02 5.10
N ARG A 202 0.78 -8.57 6.31
CA ARG A 202 2.15 -8.61 6.89
C ARG A 202 3.20 -7.74 6.17
N ARG A 203 2.79 -6.90 5.23
CA ARG A 203 3.67 -5.98 4.51
C ARG A 203 2.88 -4.68 4.33
N TYR A 204 3.12 -3.74 5.21
CA TYR A 204 2.43 -2.45 5.25
C TYR A 204 3.43 -1.38 4.84
N ARG A 205 2.94 -0.32 4.19
CA ARG A 205 3.81 0.75 3.71
C ARG A 205 3.17 2.12 3.80
N LEU A 206 3.97 3.13 4.10
CA LEU A 206 3.60 4.52 4.13
C LEU A 206 4.70 5.33 3.45
N GLY A 207 4.32 6.35 2.70
CA GLY A 207 5.26 7.23 2.02
C GLY A 207 4.85 8.67 2.25
N ALA A 208 5.84 9.52 2.47
CA ALA A 208 5.65 10.95 2.56
C ALA A 208 6.72 11.67 1.73
N VAL A 209 6.36 12.82 1.20
CA VAL A 209 7.25 13.72 0.47
C VAL A 209 7.33 15.02 1.25
N TYR A 210 8.53 15.38 1.68
CA TYR A 210 8.79 16.68 2.28
C TYR A 210 9.50 17.56 1.27
N ASN A 211 8.81 18.60 0.82
CA ASN A 211 9.37 19.59 -0.09
C ASN A 211 9.85 20.79 0.71
N ARG A 212 11.17 21.02 0.73
CA ARG A 212 11.78 22.15 1.46
C ARG A 212 11.42 23.49 0.86
N TYR A 213 11.39 23.59 -0.47
CA TYR A 213 11.06 24.83 -1.17
C TYR A 213 9.72 25.43 -0.72
N TYR A 214 8.69 24.59 -0.52
CA TYR A 214 7.38 25.04 -0.01
C TYR A 214 7.17 24.82 1.49
N ASN A 215 8.16 24.32 2.22
CA ASN A 215 8.03 23.84 3.60
C ASN A 215 6.75 22.99 3.82
N ARG A 216 6.60 21.93 3.02
CA ARG A 216 5.36 21.16 2.92
C ARG A 216 5.60 19.67 2.96
N LEU A 217 4.90 18.97 3.86
CA LEU A 217 4.88 17.51 3.92
C LEU A 217 3.57 16.98 3.35
N GLU A 218 3.69 16.08 2.37
CA GLU A 218 2.56 15.43 1.73
C GLU A 218 2.64 13.93 1.98
N ILE A 219 1.65 13.40 2.71
CA ILE A 219 1.53 11.97 2.96
C ILE A 219 0.78 11.33 1.80
N LEU A 220 1.42 10.37 1.14
CA LEU A 220 0.85 9.70 -0.02
C LEU A 220 -0.40 8.89 0.38
N PRO A 221 -1.51 9.03 -0.35
CA PRO A 221 -2.80 8.51 0.09
C PRO A 221 -2.83 6.98 0.08
N LEU A 222 -3.76 6.40 0.84
CA LEU A 222 -4.05 4.96 0.78
C LEU A 222 -5.04 4.68 -0.37
N TYR A 223 -4.94 3.48 -0.95
CA TYR A 223 -6.00 2.99 -1.84
C TYR A 223 -7.36 2.94 -1.11
N ARG A 224 -8.40 3.59 -1.66
CA ARG A 224 -9.71 3.79 -1.01
C ARG A 224 -10.37 2.50 -0.52
N TYR A 225 -10.22 1.41 -1.27
CA TYR A 225 -10.77 0.09 -0.94
C TYR A 225 -9.77 -0.84 -0.23
N SER A 226 -8.65 -0.30 0.26
CA SER A 226 -7.70 -1.05 1.07
C SER A 226 -8.38 -1.59 2.33
N ARG A 227 -8.12 -2.86 2.63
CA ARG A 227 -8.57 -3.50 3.88
C ARG A 227 -7.72 -3.12 5.08
N TYR A 228 -6.66 -2.36 4.88
CA TYR A 228 -5.62 -2.07 5.87
C TYR A 228 -5.62 -0.60 6.33
N LYS A 229 -6.78 0.08 6.26
CA LYS A 229 -6.92 1.48 6.72
C LYS A 229 -6.43 1.68 8.15
N LYS A 230 -6.77 0.75 9.05
CA LYS A 230 -6.34 0.80 10.45
C LYS A 230 -4.81 0.79 10.61
N GLN A 231 -4.11 -0.01 9.81
CA GLN A 231 -2.64 -0.08 9.82
C GLN A 231 -2.05 1.21 9.26
N TYR A 232 -2.62 1.73 8.17
CA TYR A 232 -2.20 2.98 7.57
C TYR A 232 -2.34 4.18 8.52
N GLU A 233 -3.50 4.35 9.17
CA GLU A 233 -3.69 5.43 10.13
C GLU A 233 -2.73 5.34 11.32
N LYS A 234 -2.46 4.12 11.80
CA LYS A 234 -1.44 3.88 12.83
C LYS A 234 -0.05 4.32 12.35
N MET A 235 0.38 3.88 11.16
CA MET A 235 1.68 4.27 10.59
C MET A 235 1.77 5.78 10.37
N LYS A 236 0.67 6.41 9.93
CA LYS A 236 0.59 7.85 9.70
C LYS A 236 0.78 8.61 11.00
N LYS A 237 0.06 8.22 12.07
CA LYS A 237 0.22 8.80 13.39
C LYS A 237 1.65 8.59 13.92
N ASP A 238 2.15 7.36 13.88
CA ASP A 238 3.51 7.04 14.33
C ASP A 238 4.57 7.89 13.59
N LEU A 239 4.38 8.11 12.27
CA LEU A 239 5.27 8.96 11.47
C LEU A 239 5.17 10.42 11.93
N LEU A 240 3.96 11.00 11.99
CA LEU A 240 3.77 12.39 12.39
C LEU A 240 4.31 12.68 13.79
N ASP A 241 4.10 11.77 14.74
CA ASP A 241 4.66 11.83 16.09
C ASP A 241 6.20 11.84 16.04
N CYS A 242 6.82 10.98 15.20
CA CYS A 242 8.27 10.99 14.98
C CYS A 242 8.78 12.28 14.33
N LEU A 243 7.95 12.93 13.51
CA LEU A 243 8.28 14.20 12.87
C LEU A 243 7.99 15.41 13.77
N GLY A 244 7.49 15.20 14.99
CA GLY A 244 7.09 16.27 15.91
C GLY A 244 5.93 17.12 15.38
N ILE A 245 5.13 16.58 14.46
CA ILE A 245 3.99 17.27 13.85
C ILE A 245 2.76 16.93 14.67
N SER A 246 2.61 17.62 15.81
CA SER A 246 1.55 17.30 16.76
C SER A 246 0.21 17.95 16.44
N ASP A 247 0.17 19.13 15.83
CA ASP A 247 -1.08 19.81 15.44
C ASP A 247 -0.77 20.98 14.49
N VAL A 248 -0.91 20.80 13.17
CA VAL A 248 -0.94 21.91 12.21
C VAL A 248 -1.97 21.62 11.12
N VAL A 249 -2.82 22.62 10.87
CA VAL A 249 -4.02 22.68 10.02
C VAL A 249 -3.99 21.70 8.83
N GLN A 250 -4.90 20.71 8.87
CA GLN A 250 -5.31 19.98 7.66
C GLN A 250 -6.01 20.97 6.73
N ALA A 251 -5.49 21.15 5.51
CA ALA A 251 -6.14 21.92 4.45
C ALA A 251 -6.84 20.99 3.46
#